data_AF-A0A5C6B643-F1
#
_entry.id   AF-A0A5C6B643-F1
#
_cell.length_a   1.000
_cell.length_b   1.000
_cell.length_c   1.000
_cell.angle_alpha   90.00
_cell.angle_beta   90.00
_cell.angle_gamma   90.00
#
_symmetry.space_group_name_H-M   'P 1'
#
loop_
_entity.id
_entity.type
_entity.pdbx_description
1 polymer ?
#
loop_
_entity_poly.entity_id
_entity_poly.type
_entity_poly.pdbx_seq_one_letter_code
_entity_poly.pdbx_strand_id
1 'polypeptide(L)'
;MIFDNDFKIDIGFNEIGAFVRATHKPTGNEKLAESVAADSIGKTRNALVAELRRMIYDPDDIRVDYMRTDGGEAIRVVHVPSGLERTAIRSGGSQETDLLDEILEELYAGRK
;
A
#
# COMPACT_ATOMS: atom_id res chain seq x y z
N MET A 1 3.11 -2.17 -11.46
CA MET A 1 2.44 -0.89 -11.06
C MET A 1 0.97 -1.14 -10.78
N ILE A 2 0.53 -0.93 -9.53
CA ILE A 2 -0.88 -0.98 -9.14
C ILE A 2 -1.43 0.45 -9.13
N PHE A 3 -2.40 0.75 -9.98
CA PHE A 3 -3.03 2.05 -10.07
C PHE A 3 -4.27 2.13 -9.21
N ASP A 4 -4.65 3.35 -8.83
CA ASP A 4 -5.90 3.54 -8.11
C ASP A 4 -7.15 3.11 -8.90
N ASN A 5 -7.10 3.24 -10.23
CA ASN A 5 -8.19 2.85 -11.12
C ASN A 5 -8.36 1.33 -11.24
N ASP A 6 -7.38 0.56 -10.74
CA ASP A 6 -7.44 -0.90 -10.66
C ASP A 6 -8.39 -1.36 -9.56
N PHE A 7 -8.79 -0.47 -8.64
CA PHE A 7 -9.77 -0.78 -7.60
C PHE A 7 -11.17 -0.36 -8.03
N LYS A 8 -12.08 -1.31 -8.03
CA LYS A 8 -13.52 -1.05 -8.04
C LYS A 8 -13.99 -0.93 -6.59
N ILE A 9 -14.69 0.16 -6.27
CA ILE A 9 -15.32 0.34 -4.97
C ILE A 9 -16.83 0.27 -5.15
N ASP A 10 -17.48 -0.64 -4.45
CA ASP A 10 -18.94 -0.72 -4.36
C ASP A 10 -19.35 -0.30 -2.94
N ILE A 11 -20.17 0.75 -2.85
CA ILE A 11 -20.78 1.21 -1.60
C ILE A 11 -22.29 1.01 -1.76
N GLY A 12 -22.89 0.28 -0.84
CA GLY A 12 -24.32 0.01 -0.86
C GLY A 12 -24.88 -0.20 0.54
N PHE A 13 -26.12 -0.65 0.60
CA PHE A 13 -26.79 -0.99 1.84
C PHE A 13 -27.35 -2.41 1.73
N ASN A 14 -27.17 -3.20 2.77
CA ASN A 14 -27.80 -4.51 2.94
C ASN A 14 -28.67 -4.51 4.21
N GLU A 15 -29.17 -5.67 4.60
CA GLU A 15 -30.06 -5.83 5.77
C GLU A 15 -29.38 -5.46 7.12
N ILE A 16 -28.05 -5.44 7.16
CA ILE A 16 -27.24 -5.15 8.36
C ILE A 16 -26.88 -3.65 8.40
N GLY A 17 -26.68 -3.02 7.25
CA GLY A 17 -26.37 -1.59 7.15
C GLY A 17 -25.62 -1.21 5.88
N ALA A 18 -24.90 -0.08 5.91
CA ALA A 18 -24.04 0.27 4.80
C ALA A 18 -22.88 -0.73 4.70
N PHE A 19 -22.49 -1.08 3.50
CA PHE A 19 -21.29 -1.88 3.25
C PHE A 19 -20.35 -1.15 2.31
N VAL A 20 -19.07 -1.47 2.41
CA VAL A 20 -18.05 -1.03 1.48
C VAL A 20 -17.29 -2.25 1.00
N ARG A 21 -17.28 -2.48 -0.30
CA ARG A 21 -16.48 -3.51 -0.96
C ARG A 21 -15.42 -2.86 -1.83
N ALA A 22 -14.19 -3.33 -1.71
CA ALA A 22 -13.12 -3.02 -2.64
C ALA A 22 -12.75 -4.29 -3.40
N THR A 23 -12.55 -4.18 -4.71
CA THR A 23 -12.10 -5.27 -5.57
C THR A 23 -10.97 -4.77 -6.44
N HIS A 24 -9.85 -5.47 -6.47
CA HIS A 24 -8.78 -5.21 -7.42
C HIS A 24 -9.08 -5.93 -8.74
N LYS A 25 -9.46 -5.16 -9.77
CA LYS A 25 -9.94 -5.69 -11.06
C LYS A 25 -8.95 -6.63 -11.75
N PRO A 26 -7.63 -6.36 -11.79
CA PRO A 26 -6.69 -7.24 -12.48
C PRO A 26 -6.57 -8.63 -11.84
N THR A 27 -6.58 -8.72 -10.51
CA THR A 27 -6.38 -10.00 -9.80
C THR A 27 -7.68 -10.64 -9.35
N GLY A 28 -8.79 -9.90 -9.30
CA GLY A 28 -10.07 -10.34 -8.76
C GLY A 28 -10.11 -10.37 -7.23
N ASN A 29 -9.05 -9.98 -6.53
CA ASN A 29 -9.02 -10.00 -5.06
C ASN A 29 -10.01 -8.98 -4.50
N GLU A 30 -10.80 -9.38 -3.51
CA GLU A 30 -11.80 -8.52 -2.89
C GLU A 30 -11.70 -8.49 -1.36
N LYS A 31 -12.15 -7.36 -0.81
CA LYS A 31 -12.33 -7.14 0.62
C LYS A 31 -13.66 -6.43 0.84
N LEU A 32 -14.40 -6.88 1.85
CA LEU A 32 -15.72 -6.37 2.21
C LEU A 32 -15.71 -5.97 3.69
N ALA A 33 -16.25 -4.79 3.97
CA ALA A 33 -16.66 -4.39 5.30
C ALA A 33 -18.17 -4.22 5.31
N GLU A 34 -18.84 -4.92 6.23
CA GLU A 34 -20.28 -4.82 6.47
C GLU A 34 -20.56 -3.92 7.68
N SER A 35 -21.79 -3.43 7.81
CA SER A 35 -22.23 -2.62 8.95
C SER A 35 -21.39 -1.36 9.19
N VAL A 36 -20.99 -0.68 8.12
CA VAL A 36 -20.16 0.53 8.18
C VAL A 36 -21.00 1.73 8.59
N ALA A 37 -20.57 2.48 9.61
CA ALA A 37 -21.20 3.73 9.97
C ALA A 37 -21.08 4.75 8.81
N ALA A 38 -22.14 5.53 8.57
CA ALA A 38 -22.24 6.41 7.40
C ALA A 38 -21.10 7.45 7.32
N ASP A 39 -20.68 7.97 8.48
CA ASP A 39 -19.57 8.92 8.62
C ASP A 39 -18.18 8.28 8.38
N SER A 40 -18.11 6.95 8.43
CA SER A 40 -16.87 6.17 8.37
C SER A 40 -16.64 5.53 7.00
N ILE A 41 -17.61 5.60 6.07
CA ILE A 41 -17.54 4.99 4.73
C ILE A 41 -16.24 5.36 3.99
N GLY A 42 -15.87 6.64 3.96
CA GLY A 42 -14.67 7.12 3.27
C GLY A 42 -13.38 6.56 3.88
N LYS A 43 -13.32 6.46 5.21
CA LYS A 43 -12.17 5.88 5.93
C LYS A 43 -12.07 4.37 5.68
N THR A 44 -13.20 3.67 5.76
CA THR A 44 -13.28 2.22 5.51
C THR A 44 -12.88 1.88 4.07
N ARG A 45 -13.34 2.65 3.08
CA ARG A 45 -12.90 2.50 1.68
C ARG A 45 -11.37 2.53 1.58
N ASN A 46 -10.73 3.54 2.16
CA ASN A 46 -9.28 3.70 2.08
C ASN A 46 -8.55 2.54 2.75
N ALA A 47 -9.04 2.08 3.91
CA ALA A 47 -8.46 0.94 4.62
C ALA A 47 -8.53 -0.35 3.79
N LEU A 48 -9.68 -0.68 3.19
CA LEU A 48 -9.83 -1.89 2.36
C LEU A 48 -8.95 -1.87 1.12
N VAL A 49 -8.80 -0.70 0.49
CA VAL A 49 -7.88 -0.52 -0.64
C VAL A 49 -6.43 -0.74 -0.20
N ALA A 50 -6.00 -0.18 0.94
CA ALA A 50 -4.66 -0.38 1.46
C ALA A 50 -4.39 -1.86 1.80
N GLU A 51 -5.36 -2.56 2.39
CA GLU A 51 -5.26 -4.01 2.65
C GLU A 51 -5.11 -4.82 1.36
N LEU A 52 -5.94 -4.56 0.36
CA LEU A 52 -5.82 -5.25 -0.93
C LEU A 52 -4.48 -4.97 -1.58
N ARG A 53 -4.00 -3.72 -1.53
CA ARG A 53 -2.69 -3.37 -2.09
C ARG A 53 -1.54 -4.13 -1.44
N ARG A 54 -1.54 -4.25 -0.11
CA ARG A 54 -0.55 -5.09 0.59
C ARG A 54 -0.64 -6.56 0.18
N MET A 55 -1.82 -7.05 -0.15
CA MET A 55 -2.02 -8.42 -0.64
C MET A 55 -1.55 -8.62 -2.09
N ILE A 56 -1.58 -7.57 -2.90
CA ILE A 56 -1.20 -7.60 -4.32
C ILE A 56 0.24 -7.13 -4.54
N TYR A 57 0.86 -6.57 -3.50
CA TYR A 57 2.27 -6.21 -3.49
C TYR A 57 3.09 -7.36 -4.07
N ASP A 58 3.75 -7.05 -5.18
CA ASP A 58 4.66 -7.97 -5.86
C ASP A 58 6.07 -7.71 -5.32
N PRO A 59 6.70 -8.68 -4.64
CA PRO A 59 8.10 -8.56 -4.24
C PRO A 59 9.03 -8.21 -5.41
N ASP A 60 8.68 -8.61 -6.64
CA ASP A 60 9.47 -8.32 -7.85
C ASP A 60 9.41 -6.84 -8.27
N ASP A 61 8.41 -6.07 -7.80
CA ASP A 61 8.32 -4.62 -8.02
C ASP A 61 9.27 -3.83 -7.10
N ILE A 62 9.94 -4.48 -6.14
CA ILE A 62 10.91 -3.85 -5.24
C ILE A 62 12.34 -4.21 -5.61
N ARG A 63 13.16 -3.18 -5.74
CA ARG A 63 14.60 -3.30 -5.88
C ARG A 63 15.29 -2.75 -4.64
N VAL A 64 16.15 -3.57 -4.06
CA VAL A 64 16.99 -3.18 -2.92
C VAL A 64 18.43 -3.03 -3.42
N ASP A 65 18.98 -1.84 -3.27
CA ASP A 65 20.37 -1.54 -3.60
C ASP A 65 21.17 -1.32 -2.31
N TYR A 66 22.31 -1.99 -2.20
CA TYR A 66 23.30 -1.74 -1.15
C TYR A 66 24.42 -0.89 -1.73
N MET A 67 24.73 0.22 -1.06
CA MET A 67 25.72 1.18 -1.54
C MET A 67 26.62 1.67 -0.42
N ARG A 68 27.82 2.13 -0.79
CA ARG A 68 28.77 2.71 0.13
C ARG A 68 28.76 4.23 -0.04
N THR A 69 28.50 4.95 1.04
CA THR A 69 28.46 6.41 1.10
C THR A 69 29.54 6.93 2.04
N ASP A 70 29.80 8.24 2.02
CA ASP A 70 30.75 8.88 2.95
C ASP A 70 30.35 8.70 4.42
N GLY A 71 29.07 8.44 4.70
CA GLY A 71 28.52 8.17 6.03
C GLY A 71 28.45 6.69 6.44
N GLY A 72 28.92 5.76 5.59
CA GLY A 72 28.88 4.32 5.84
C GLY A 72 28.16 3.51 4.76
N GLU A 73 27.89 2.23 5.04
CA GLU A 73 27.00 1.42 4.20
C GLU A 73 25.59 2.01 4.28
N ALA A 74 24.95 2.19 3.14
CA ALA A 74 23.58 2.62 3.03
C ALA A 74 22.78 1.59 2.25
N ILE A 75 21.49 1.53 2.57
CA ILE A 75 20.54 0.70 1.87
C ILE A 75 19.48 1.60 1.26
N ARG A 76 19.16 1.31 -0.01
CA ARG A 76 18.11 1.99 -0.75
C ARG A 76 17.07 0.99 -1.19
N VAL A 77 15.83 1.22 -0.81
CA VAL A 77 14.68 0.48 -1.31
C VAL A 77 14.01 1.34 -2.39
N VAL A 78 13.70 0.73 -3.53
CA VAL A 78 13.06 1.39 -4.67
C VAL A 78 11.84 0.59 -5.09
N HIS A 79 10.68 1.23 -5.12
CA HIS A 79 9.54 0.66 -5.82
C HIS A 79 9.64 1.01 -7.30
N VAL A 80 10.10 0.03 -8.09
CA VAL A 80 10.50 0.19 -9.49
C VAL A 80 9.41 0.84 -10.34
N PRO A 81 8.12 0.47 -10.22
CA PRO A 81 7.11 1.08 -11.06
C PRO A 81 6.89 2.56 -10.75
N SER A 82 6.75 2.95 -9.47
CA SER A 82 6.49 4.35 -9.13
C SER A 82 7.72 5.24 -9.17
N GLY A 83 8.92 4.64 -9.12
CA GLY A 83 10.18 5.36 -8.98
C GLY A 83 10.38 5.98 -7.59
N LEU A 84 9.52 5.67 -6.60
CA LEU A 84 9.74 6.11 -5.23
C LEU A 84 10.89 5.32 -4.62
N GLU A 85 11.76 6.04 -3.91
CA GLU A 85 12.88 5.44 -3.21
C GLU A 85 13.03 6.00 -1.79
N ARG A 86 13.55 5.16 -0.91
CA ARG A 86 13.97 5.51 0.45
C ARG A 86 15.35 4.98 0.71
N THR A 87 16.18 5.81 1.31
CA THR A 87 17.58 5.48 1.61
C THR A 87 17.86 5.73 3.08
N ALA A 88 18.51 4.77 3.75
CA ALA A 88 18.98 4.92 5.12
C ALA A 88 20.42 4.44 5.28
N ILE A 89 21.15 5.03 6.22
CA ILE A 89 22.46 4.51 6.65
C ILE A 89 22.23 3.23 7.46
N ARG A 90 22.96 2.18 7.11
CA ARG A 90 22.83 0.85 7.70
C ARG A 90 23.38 0.86 9.13
N SER A 91 22.52 0.59 10.10
CA SER A 91 22.87 0.61 11.53
C SER A 91 22.49 -0.67 12.28
N GLY A 92 21.80 -1.63 11.65
CA GLY A 92 21.40 -2.91 12.26
C GLY A 92 20.20 -3.57 11.56
N GLY A 93 19.73 -4.73 12.05
CA GLY A 93 18.67 -5.53 11.42
C GLY A 93 17.27 -4.89 11.44
N SER A 94 16.46 -5.25 10.43
CA SER A 94 15.09 -4.81 10.05
C SER A 94 14.91 -3.49 9.25
N GLN A 95 15.98 -2.78 8.90
CA GLN A 95 15.88 -1.52 8.15
C GLN A 95 15.29 -1.64 6.72
N GLU A 96 15.40 -2.81 6.07
CA GLU A 96 14.77 -3.05 4.75
C GLU A 96 13.26 -2.95 4.81
N THR A 97 12.68 -3.62 5.81
CA THR A 97 11.24 -3.66 6.03
C THR A 97 10.72 -2.28 6.42
N ASP A 98 11.45 -1.56 7.27
CA ASP A 98 11.07 -0.21 7.70
C ASP A 98 11.02 0.77 6.51
N LEU A 99 12.03 0.73 5.62
CA LEU A 99 12.07 1.57 4.42
C LEU A 99 11.00 1.18 3.40
N LEU A 100 10.71 -0.12 3.27
CA LEU A 100 9.62 -0.59 2.43
C LEU A 100 8.27 -0.09 2.97
N ASP A 101 8.03 -0.19 4.27
CA ASP A 101 6.81 0.30 4.90
C ASP A 101 6.65 1.81 4.70
N GLU A 102 7.73 2.60 4.80
CA GLU A 102 7.71 4.03 4.48
C GLU A 102 7.34 4.32 3.02
N ILE A 103 7.88 3.56 2.06
CA ILE A 103 7.55 3.72 0.63
C ILE A 103 6.08 3.37 0.39
N LEU A 104 5.60 2.28 1.00
CA LEU A 104 4.21 1.88 0.91
C LEU A 104 3.30 2.94 1.55
N GLU A 105 3.65 3.46 2.72
CA GLU A 105 2.91 4.55 3.36
C GLU A 105 2.85 5.79 2.47
N GLU A 106 3.96 6.22 1.85
CA GLU A 106 3.96 7.39 0.97
C GLU A 106 3.12 7.17 -0.30
N LEU A 107 3.25 5.99 -0.93
CA LEU A 107 2.39 5.60 -2.08
C LEU A 107 0.91 5.72 -1.74
N TYR A 108 0.55 5.55 -0.47
CA TYR A 108 -0.83 5.50 -0.01
C TYR A 108 -1.30 6.77 0.74
N ALA A 109 -0.37 7.59 1.24
CA ALA A 109 -0.65 8.85 1.94
C ALA A 109 -0.67 10.06 1.00
N GLY A 110 -0.01 10.00 -0.16
CA GLY A 110 0.06 11.08 -1.15
C GLY A 110 -1.23 11.40 -1.91
N ARG A 111 -2.38 10.85 -1.49
CA ARG A 111 -3.67 10.98 -2.18
C ARG A 111 -4.57 12.00 -1.46
N LYS A 112 -4.34 13.30 -1.72
CA LYS A 112 -5.32 14.38 -1.47
C LYS A 112 -6.00 14.77 -2.76
#